data_AF-A0A147HV42-F1
#
_entry.id   AF-A0A147HV42-F1
#
_cell.length_a   1.000
_cell.length_b   1.000
_cell.length_c   1.000
_cell.angle_alpha   90.00
_cell.angle_beta   90.00
_cell.angle_gamma   90.00
#
_symmetry.space_group_name_H-M   'P 1'
#
loop_
_entity.id
_entity.type
_entity.pdbx_description
1 polymer ?
#
loop_
_entity_poly.entity_id
_entity_poly.type
_entity_poly.pdbx_seq_one_letter_code
_entity_poly.pdbx_strand_id
1 'polypeptide(L)'
;MNARVRNAMRRSAMKTARNFKATFQPAAILNVRRQLAAAIVLLVVFLTGGREAWRRWLYRIVFTEGGTRRMAARAVLADLRDFTFARSSAFDPDPIIMARRQGRRDVWLRIANYLNLDEAEVQQLIIMEQDDE
;
A
#
# COMPACT_ATOMS: atom_id res chain seq x y z
N MET A 1 2.58 -32.93 -5.91
CA MET A 1 1.88 -31.75 -6.45
C MET A 1 1.48 -31.99 -7.91
N ASN A 2 0.17 -31.94 -8.22
CA ASN A 2 -0.38 -32.44 -9.48
C ASN A 2 -0.16 -31.48 -10.67
N ALA A 3 0.11 -32.00 -11.88
CA ALA A 3 0.45 -31.18 -13.06
C ALA A 3 -0.65 -30.18 -13.46
N ARG A 4 -1.92 -30.51 -13.19
CA ARG A 4 -3.08 -29.63 -13.41
C ARG A 4 -3.05 -28.38 -12.52
N VAL A 5 -2.59 -28.51 -11.28
CA VAL A 5 -2.51 -27.41 -10.31
C VAL A 5 -1.42 -26.41 -10.72
N ARG A 6 -0.24 -26.90 -11.14
CA ARG A 6 0.84 -26.04 -11.66
C ARG A 6 0.41 -25.25 -12.90
N ASN A 7 -0.34 -25.87 -13.81
CA ASN A 7 -0.85 -25.18 -15.00
C ASN A 7 -1.95 -24.16 -14.68
N ALA A 8 -2.77 -24.39 -13.66
CA ALA A 8 -3.76 -23.41 -13.20
C ALA A 8 -3.09 -22.18 -12.59
N MET A 9 -2.08 -22.38 -11.73
CA MET A 9 -1.29 -21.28 -11.14
C MET A 9 -0.58 -20.46 -12.22
N ARG A 10 0.00 -21.12 -13.23
CA ARG A 10 0.68 -20.44 -14.34
C ARG A 10 -0.27 -19.59 -15.18
N ARG A 11 -1.51 -20.04 -15.39
CA ARG A 11 -2.55 -19.26 -16.08
C ARG A 11 -3.02 -18.06 -15.24
N SER A 12 -3.12 -18.23 -13.92
CA SER A 12 -3.47 -17.14 -13.00
C SER A 12 -2.39 -16.07 -13.00
N ALA A 13 -1.12 -16.46 -12.82
CA ALA A 13 0.02 -15.55 -12.87
C ALA A 13 0.14 -14.80 -14.20
N MET A 14 -0.15 -15.46 -15.33
CA MET A 14 -0.16 -14.79 -16.64
C MET A 14 -1.31 -13.77 -16.79
N LYS A 15 -2.48 -14.01 -16.18
CA LYS A 15 -3.57 -13.03 -16.16
C LYS A 15 -3.21 -11.81 -15.31
N THR A 16 -2.62 -12.02 -14.13
CA THR A 16 -2.18 -10.93 -13.26
C THR A 16 -1.07 -10.11 -13.92
N ALA A 17 -0.12 -10.77 -14.60
CA ALA A 17 0.95 -10.09 -15.33
C ALA A 17 0.43 -9.29 -16.54
N ARG A 18 -0.58 -9.78 -17.26
CA ARG A 18 -1.23 -9.00 -18.35
C ARG A 18 -1.95 -7.78 -17.83
N ASN A 19 -2.69 -7.90 -16.73
CA ASN A 19 -3.42 -6.78 -16.14
C ASN A 19 -2.45 -5.73 -15.57
N PHE A 20 -1.38 -6.16 -14.89
CA PHE A 20 -0.32 -5.26 -14.42
C PHE A 20 0.38 -4.53 -15.58
N LYS A 21 0.67 -5.24 -16.67
CA LYS A 21 1.29 -4.64 -17.86
C LYS A 21 0.34 -3.65 -18.57
N ALA A 22 -0.98 -3.86 -18.52
CA ALA A 22 -1.97 -2.91 -19.03
C ALA A 22 -2.11 -1.65 -18.17
N THR A 23 -1.88 -1.75 -16.86
CA THR A 23 -1.85 -0.57 -15.96
C THR A 23 -0.60 0.28 -16.17
N PHE A 24 0.50 -0.30 -16.66
CA PHE A 24 1.82 0.36 -16.77
C PHE A 24 2.37 0.52 -18.21
N GLN A 25 1.66 0.08 -19.25
CA GLN A 25 2.02 0.40 -20.65
C GLN A 25 1.34 1.70 -21.10
N PRO A 26 2.10 2.79 -21.34
CA PRO A 26 1.57 4.00 -21.94
C PRO A 26 1.58 3.84 -23.47
N ALA A 27 0.62 3.10 -24.05
CA ALA A 27 0.47 3.08 -25.51
C ALA A 27 -0.94 2.66 -25.95
N ALA A 28 -1.81 3.64 -26.17
CA ALA A 28 -2.59 3.82 -27.42
C ALA A 28 -3.65 4.92 -27.23
N ILE A 29 -3.22 6.17 -27.45
CA ILE A 29 -3.90 7.21 -28.24
C ILE A 29 -5.43 7.05 -28.36
N LEU A 30 -6.19 7.35 -27.30
CA LEU A 30 -7.63 7.57 -27.51
C LEU A 30 -8.30 8.63 -26.63
N ASN A 31 -7.60 9.29 -25.71
CA ASN A 31 -8.18 10.42 -24.99
C ASN A 31 -7.13 11.40 -24.48
N VAL A 32 -6.45 12.12 -25.37
CA VAL A 32 -5.56 13.23 -25.02
C VAL A 32 -6.28 14.25 -24.11
N ARG A 33 -7.58 14.48 -24.35
CA ARG A 33 -8.43 15.32 -23.49
C ARG A 33 -8.64 14.77 -22.08
N ARG A 34 -8.78 13.45 -21.90
CA ARG A 34 -8.90 12.86 -20.54
C ARG A 34 -7.54 12.79 -19.85
N GLN A 35 -6.45 12.57 -20.58
CA GLN A 35 -5.10 12.60 -20.01
C GLN A 35 -4.70 14.02 -19.60
N LEU A 36 -5.02 15.03 -20.41
CA LEU A 36 -4.85 16.44 -20.04
C LEU A 36 -5.77 16.83 -18.90
N ALA A 37 -7.04 16.41 -18.88
CA ALA A 37 -7.92 16.67 -17.75
C ALA A 37 -7.43 15.98 -16.46
N ALA A 38 -6.96 14.73 -16.54
CA ALA A 38 -6.37 14.03 -15.41
C ALA A 38 -5.07 14.70 -14.96
N ALA A 39 -4.22 15.15 -15.89
CA ALA A 39 -3.00 15.89 -15.60
C ALA A 39 -3.30 17.26 -14.98
N ILE A 40 -4.34 17.97 -15.43
CA ILE A 40 -4.80 19.23 -14.88
C ILE A 40 -5.40 19.02 -13.49
N VAL A 41 -6.20 17.96 -13.27
CA VAL A 41 -6.71 17.62 -11.93
C VAL A 41 -5.55 17.26 -11.00
N LEU A 42 -4.58 16.45 -11.46
CA LEU A 42 -3.35 16.16 -10.73
C LEU A 42 -2.57 17.46 -10.42
N LEU A 43 -2.44 18.37 -11.37
CA LEU A 43 -1.71 19.63 -11.22
C LEU A 43 -2.45 20.64 -10.33
N VAL A 44 -3.78 20.69 -10.40
CA VAL A 44 -4.64 21.50 -9.52
C VAL A 44 -4.59 20.94 -8.11
N VAL A 45 -4.72 19.62 -7.91
CA VAL A 45 -4.55 18.97 -6.59
C VAL A 45 -3.14 19.18 -6.06
N PHE A 46 -2.12 19.15 -6.92
CA PHE A 46 -0.72 19.43 -6.59
C PHE A 46 -0.50 20.90 -6.17
N LEU A 47 -1.16 21.85 -6.84
CA LEU A 47 -1.05 23.29 -6.56
C LEU A 47 -1.91 23.75 -5.37
N THR A 48 -3.07 23.12 -5.13
CA THR A 48 -4.05 23.56 -4.12
C THR A 48 -4.05 22.73 -2.84
N GLY A 49 -3.62 21.45 -2.88
CA GLY A 49 -3.77 20.52 -1.76
C GLY A 49 -2.65 20.54 -0.72
N GLY A 50 -1.53 21.23 -0.98
CA GLY A 50 -0.35 21.16 -0.12
C GLY A 50 0.30 19.76 -0.11
N ARG A 51 1.56 19.69 0.36
CA ARG A 51 2.37 18.44 0.34
C ARG A 51 1.71 17.28 1.10
N GLU A 52 0.89 17.60 2.10
CA GLU A 52 0.20 16.62 2.96
C GLU A 52 -1.00 15.95 2.26
N ALA A 53 -1.85 16.70 1.53
CA ALA A 53 -2.96 16.09 0.81
C ALA A 53 -2.48 15.24 -0.36
N TRP A 54 -1.40 15.65 -1.01
CA TRP A 54 -0.75 14.87 -2.07
C TRP A 54 -0.24 13.53 -1.56
N ARG A 55 0.47 13.53 -0.42
CA ARG A 55 0.94 12.29 0.22
C ARG A 55 -0.23 11.38 0.57
N ARG A 56 -1.28 11.91 1.20
CA ARG A 56 -2.49 11.16 1.54
C ARG A 56 -3.12 10.52 0.29
N TRP A 57 -3.22 11.27 -0.80
CA TRP A 57 -3.77 10.80 -2.06
C TRP A 57 -2.92 9.69 -2.69
N LEU A 58 -1.60 9.85 -2.74
CA LEU A 58 -0.66 8.83 -3.24
C LEU A 58 -0.77 7.52 -2.44
N TYR A 59 -0.73 7.60 -1.11
CA TYR A 59 -0.87 6.41 -0.27
C TYR A 59 -2.22 5.72 -0.50
N ARG A 60 -3.31 6.47 -0.63
CA ARG A 60 -4.61 5.87 -0.95
C ARG A 60 -4.61 5.15 -2.29
N ILE A 61 -4.04 5.71 -3.35
CA ILE A 61 -4.02 5.05 -4.66
C ILE A 61 -3.16 3.80 -4.69
N VAL A 62 -2.04 3.80 -3.97
CA VAL A 62 -1.14 2.64 -3.94
C VAL A 62 -1.76 1.48 -3.15
N PHE A 63 -2.38 1.79 -2.01
CA PHE A 63 -2.86 0.77 -1.07
C PHE A 63 -4.35 0.40 -1.25
N THR A 64 -5.13 1.20 -2.00
CA THR A 64 -6.57 0.95 -2.24
C THR A 64 -6.90 0.84 -3.73
N GLU A 65 -7.85 -0.04 -4.05
CA GLU A 65 -8.44 -0.18 -5.38
C GLU A 65 -9.96 -0.27 -5.23
N GLY A 66 -10.67 0.66 -5.86
CA GLY A 66 -12.14 0.69 -5.80
C GLY A 66 -12.73 0.81 -4.38
N GLY A 67 -12.00 1.41 -3.43
CA GLY A 67 -12.42 1.51 -2.03
C GLY A 67 -12.10 0.28 -1.18
N THR A 68 -11.55 -0.78 -1.77
CA THR A 68 -11.07 -1.97 -1.06
C THR A 68 -9.55 -2.00 -0.96
N ARG A 69 -8.99 -2.46 0.16
CA ARG A 69 -7.53 -2.61 0.31
C ARG A 69 -7.03 -3.79 -0.51
N ARG A 70 -5.97 -3.58 -1.30
CA ARG A 70 -5.35 -4.65 -2.09
C ARG A 70 -4.80 -5.74 -1.17
N MET A 71 -4.86 -7.02 -1.57
CA MET A 71 -4.28 -8.10 -0.77
C MET A 71 -2.78 -7.90 -0.53
N ALA A 72 -2.02 -7.54 -1.57
CA ALA A 72 -0.59 -7.23 -1.44
C ALA A 72 -0.33 -6.03 -0.50
N ALA A 73 -1.24 -5.03 -0.51
CA ALA A 73 -1.15 -3.89 0.39
C ALA A 73 -1.35 -4.31 1.86
N ARG A 74 -2.21 -5.29 2.13
CA ARG A 74 -2.39 -5.82 3.49
C ARG A 74 -1.14 -6.54 4.00
N ALA A 75 -0.55 -7.41 3.19
CA ALA A 75 0.70 -8.12 3.56
C ALA A 75 1.85 -7.13 3.86
N VAL A 76 2.03 -6.12 3.00
CA VAL A 76 3.04 -5.07 3.21
C VAL A 76 2.75 -4.25 4.48
N LEU A 77 1.48 -3.93 4.77
CA LEU A 77 1.13 -3.19 5.98
C LEU A 77 1.31 -4.03 7.24
N ALA A 78 1.08 -5.35 7.19
CA ALA A 78 1.36 -6.26 8.31
C ALA A 78 2.86 -6.32 8.61
N ASP A 79 3.70 -6.55 7.60
CA ASP A 79 5.16 -6.55 7.76
C ASP A 79 5.69 -5.20 8.27
N LEU A 80 5.18 -4.08 7.71
CA LEU A 80 5.57 -2.75 8.13
C LEU A 80 5.18 -2.45 9.58
N ARG A 81 4.01 -2.92 10.03
CA ARG A 81 3.54 -2.77 11.41
C ARG A 81 4.53 -3.40 12.39
N ASP A 82 5.03 -4.58 12.07
CA ASP A 82 5.89 -5.35 12.97
C ASP A 82 7.33 -4.82 12.93
N PHE A 83 7.83 -4.47 11.74
CA PHE A 83 9.14 -3.80 11.57
C PHE A 83 9.25 -2.48 12.34
N THR A 84 8.13 -1.76 12.48
CA THR A 84 8.08 -0.43 13.12
C THR A 84 7.75 -0.47 14.61
N PHE A 85 7.60 -1.66 15.20
CA PHE A 85 7.21 -1.81 16.62
C PHE A 85 5.89 -1.09 16.91
N ALA A 86 4.92 -1.13 16.00
CA ALA A 86 3.65 -0.42 16.17
C ALA A 86 2.87 -0.90 17.40
N ARG A 87 2.91 -2.22 17.67
CA ARG A 87 2.20 -2.87 18.79
C ARG A 87 3.08 -3.26 19.97
N SER A 88 4.39 -3.33 19.78
CA SER A 88 5.34 -3.67 20.83
C SER A 88 6.01 -2.41 21.40
N SER A 89 6.66 -2.55 22.55
CA SER A 89 7.46 -1.44 23.08
C SER A 89 8.67 -1.20 22.20
N ALA A 90 8.86 0.04 21.76
CA ALA A 90 10.07 0.49 21.06
C ALA A 90 11.24 0.76 22.02
N PHE A 91 11.07 0.48 23.31
CA PHE A 91 12.09 0.69 24.34
C PHE A 91 13.33 -0.17 24.09
N ASP A 92 14.50 0.44 24.29
CA ASP A 92 15.78 -0.25 24.35
C ASP A 92 16.62 0.46 25.42
N PRO A 93 17.40 -0.27 26.24
CA PRO A 93 18.32 0.34 27.20
C PRO A 93 19.37 1.25 26.55
N ASP A 94 19.74 0.98 25.30
CA ASP A 94 20.62 1.86 24.53
C ASP A 94 19.82 3.02 23.92
N PRO A 95 20.13 4.29 24.29
CA PRO A 95 19.42 5.46 23.79
C PRO A 95 19.49 5.62 22.25
N ILE A 96 20.56 5.15 21.61
CA ILE A 96 20.72 5.24 20.15
C ILE A 96 19.76 4.26 19.46
N ILE A 97 19.65 3.05 19.99
CA ILE A 97 18.73 2.03 19.47
C ILE A 97 17.28 2.48 19.71
N MET A 98 16.97 3.00 20.90
CA MET A 98 15.66 3.53 21.23
C MET A 98 15.25 4.66 20.27
N ALA A 99 16.13 5.62 20.01
CA ALA A 99 15.84 6.72 19.08
C ALA A 99 15.52 6.20 17.66
N ARG A 100 16.24 5.18 17.17
CA ARG A 100 15.96 4.55 15.88
C ARG A 100 14.63 3.82 15.86
N ARG A 101 14.31 3.05 16.91
CA ARG A 101 13.03 2.33 17.02
C ARG A 101 11.84 3.31 17.07
N GLN A 102 11.98 4.39 17.84
CA GLN A 102 10.96 5.44 17.90
C GLN A 102 10.77 6.15 16.56
N GLY A 103 11.85 6.46 15.85
CA GLY A 103 11.77 7.03 14.51
C GLY A 103 11.01 6.13 13.53
N ARG A 104 11.21 4.79 13.60
CA ARG A 104 10.46 3.83 12.79
C ARG A 104 8.97 3.79 13.17
N ARG A 105 8.66 3.84 14.46
CA ARG A 105 7.28 3.87 14.96
C ARG A 105 6.52 5.11 14.47
N ASP A 106 7.18 6.28 14.47
CA ASP A 106 6.57 7.52 13.97
C ASP A 106 6.19 7.42 12.47
N VAL A 107 7.02 6.75 11.67
CA VAL A 107 6.70 6.48 10.25
C VAL A 107 5.42 5.66 10.12
N TRP A 108 5.25 4.62 10.93
CA TRP A 108 4.01 3.83 10.94
C TRP A 108 2.80 4.67 11.31
N LEU A 109 2.87 5.44 12.39
CA LEU A 109 1.77 6.30 12.84
C LEU A 109 1.36 7.29 11.75
N ARG A 110 2.33 7.87 11.05
CA ARG A 110 2.07 8.77 9.92
C ARG A 110 1.36 8.06 8.77
N ILE A 111 1.81 6.86 8.38
CA ILE A 111 1.19 6.08 7.29
C ILE A 111 -0.22 5.64 7.68
N ALA A 112 -0.40 5.13 8.90
CA ALA A 112 -1.70 4.72 9.43
C ALA A 112 -2.70 5.89 9.41
N ASN A 113 -2.26 7.08 9.81
CA ASN A 113 -3.07 8.30 9.76
C ASN A 113 -3.44 8.70 8.31
N TYR A 114 -2.53 8.61 7.35
CA TYR A 114 -2.86 8.91 5.94
C TYR A 114 -3.84 7.90 5.33
N LEU A 115 -3.73 6.64 5.72
CA LEU A 115 -4.63 5.57 5.28
C LEU A 115 -5.94 5.55 6.06
N ASN A 116 -6.03 6.30 7.16
CA ASN A 116 -7.16 6.34 8.08
C ASN A 116 -7.54 4.95 8.58
N LEU A 117 -6.52 4.15 8.94
CA LEU A 117 -6.71 2.80 9.46
C LEU A 117 -7.38 2.88 10.83
N ASP A 118 -8.55 2.26 10.95
CA ASP A 118 -9.21 2.07 12.24
C ASP A 118 -8.52 0.97 13.06
N GLU A 119 -8.64 1.00 14.39
CA GLU A 119 -8.02 -0.01 15.28
C GLU A 119 -8.51 -1.42 14.94
N ALA A 120 -9.80 -1.57 14.59
CA ALA A 120 -10.38 -2.82 14.11
C ALA A 120 -9.75 -3.29 12.78
N GLU A 121 -9.40 -2.35 11.90
CA GLU A 121 -8.75 -2.65 10.62
C GLU A 121 -7.28 -3.00 10.78
N VAL A 122 -6.60 -2.44 11.79
CA VAL A 122 -5.26 -2.84 12.20
C VAL A 122 -5.31 -4.26 12.79
N GLN A 123 -6.37 -4.60 13.52
CA GLN A 123 -6.57 -5.94 14.06
C GLN A 123 -6.83 -6.99 12.98
N GLN A 124 -7.57 -6.65 11.92
CA GLN A 124 -7.79 -7.57 10.79
C GLN A 124 -6.50 -7.92 10.04
N LEU A 125 -5.50 -7.04 10.04
CA LEU A 125 -4.17 -7.36 9.49
C LEU A 125 -3.44 -8.43 10.31
N ILE A 126 -3.87 -8.71 11.54
CA ILE A 126 -3.29 -9.76 12.40
C ILE A 126 -3.84 -11.13 12.02
N ILE A 127 -5.16 -11.21 11.83
CA ILE A 127 -5.86 -12.48 11.62
C ILE A 127 -5.39 -13.12 10.31
N MET A 128 -5.16 -12.32 9.25
CA MET A 128 -4.66 -12.84 7.97
C MET A 128 -3.22 -13.38 8.03
N GLU A 129 -2.38 -12.89 8.94
CA GLU A 129 -1.01 -13.40 9.09
C GLU A 129 -1.00 -14.79 9.75
N GLN A 130 -1.99 -15.09 10.59
CA GLN A 130 -2.13 -16.40 11.25
C GLN A 130 -2.74 -17.49 10.35
N ASP A 131 -3.40 -17.10 9.26
CA ASP A 131 -4.04 -18.04 8.32
C ASP A 131 -3.07 -18.54 7.21
N ASP A 132 -1.89 -17.92 7.09
CA ASP A 132 -0.85 -18.27 6.11
C ASP A 132 0.26 -19.21 6.67
N GLU A 133 0.13 -19.68 7.92
CA GLU A 133 0.97 -20.72 8.58
C GLU A 133 0.29 -22.11 8.60
#